data_AF-R6U3L1-F1
#
_entry.id   AF-R6U3L1-F1
#
_cell.length_a   1.000
_cell.length_b   1.000
_cell.length_c   1.000
_cell.angle_alpha   90.00
_cell.angle_beta   90.00
_cell.angle_gamma   90.00
#
_symmetry.space_group_name_H-M   'P 1'
#
loop_
_entity.id
_entity.type
_entity.pdbx_description
1 polymer ?
#
loop_
_entity_poly.entity_id
_entity_poly.type
_entity_poly.pdbx_seq_one_letter_code
_entity_poly.pdbx_strand_id
1 'polypeptide(L)'
;MRKNTFTDACRLSDYQYGNAVISICPEIQKPIKKHCYHRNIKIEDNVFMTSDVPVLYAYSTENLRFAGNRIFRSGRRAENAGTEWLIRTDSCENADVGGNIINGDFPFPVLSSENCTFADPDIER
;
A
#
# COMPACT_ATOMS: atom_id res chain seq x y z
N MET A 1 -9.79 1.19 -8.93
CA MET A 1 -9.53 -0.22 -9.27
C MET A 1 -10.29 -1.10 -8.28
N ARG A 2 -11.01 -2.10 -8.79
CA ARG A 2 -11.84 -2.98 -7.97
C ARG A 2 -11.93 -4.39 -8.53
N LYS A 3 -12.10 -5.39 -7.65
CA LYS A 3 -12.30 -6.80 -7.99
C LYS A 3 -11.18 -7.40 -8.86
N ASN A 4 -9.95 -6.96 -8.67
CA ASN A 4 -8.77 -7.54 -9.32
C ASN A 4 -8.12 -8.59 -8.41
N THR A 5 -7.36 -9.51 -9.01
CA THR A 5 -6.50 -10.45 -8.29
C THR A 5 -5.05 -10.21 -8.68
N PHE A 6 -4.22 -9.83 -7.72
CA PHE A 6 -2.78 -9.72 -7.84
C PHE A 6 -2.16 -10.97 -7.25
N THR A 7 -1.40 -11.71 -8.06
CA THR A 7 -0.81 -12.98 -7.64
C THR A 7 0.56 -12.76 -7.00
N ASP A 8 1.08 -13.80 -6.34
CA ASP A 8 2.42 -13.84 -5.75
C ASP A 8 3.54 -13.87 -6.82
N ALA A 9 3.18 -13.68 -8.10
CA ALA A 9 4.11 -13.41 -9.18
C ALA A 9 4.37 -11.90 -9.41
N CYS A 10 3.59 -11.03 -8.76
CA CYS A 10 3.82 -9.59 -8.81
C CYS A 10 5.07 -9.22 -7.99
N ARG A 11 5.84 -8.24 -8.51
CA ARG A 11 7.00 -7.63 -7.82
C ARG A 11 8.14 -8.60 -7.44
N LEU A 12 8.28 -9.72 -8.15
CA LEU A 12 9.35 -10.69 -7.90
C LEU A 12 10.77 -10.21 -8.24
N SER A 13 10.92 -9.26 -9.17
CA SER A 13 12.22 -8.70 -9.55
C SER A 13 12.36 -7.26 -9.06
N ASP A 14 13.56 -6.89 -8.61
CA ASP A 14 13.92 -5.51 -8.28
C ASP A 14 14.21 -4.71 -9.54
N TYR A 15 13.20 -4.59 -10.40
CA TYR A 15 13.26 -3.63 -11.49
C TYR A 15 12.97 -2.23 -10.93
N GLN A 16 13.80 -1.26 -11.30
CA GLN A 16 14.21 -0.07 -10.54
C GLN A 16 13.13 0.98 -10.17
N TYR A 17 11.83 0.69 -10.27
CA TYR A 17 10.79 1.73 -10.21
C TYR A 17 9.54 1.41 -9.38
N GLY A 18 9.53 0.29 -8.63
CA GLY A 18 8.38 -0.08 -7.80
C GLY A 18 8.76 -0.36 -6.35
N ASN A 19 8.09 0.29 -5.40
CA ASN A 19 8.25 0.04 -3.96
C ASN A 19 7.26 -1.02 -3.44
N ALA A 20 6.20 -1.30 -4.19
CA ALA A 20 5.13 -2.23 -3.86
C ALA A 20 4.45 -2.77 -5.13
N VAL A 21 3.55 -3.76 -5.00
CA VAL A 21 2.69 -4.25 -6.09
C VAL A 21 1.94 -3.10 -6.76
N ILE A 22 1.40 -2.17 -5.97
CA ILE A 22 0.85 -0.90 -6.45
C ILE A 22 1.71 0.22 -5.86
N SER A 23 2.42 0.95 -6.71
CA SER A 23 3.23 2.11 -6.32
C SER A 23 2.64 3.38 -6.91
N ILE A 24 2.26 4.32 -6.05
CA ILE A 24 1.82 5.67 -6.41
C ILE A 24 2.91 6.62 -5.90
N CYS A 25 3.87 6.95 -6.75
CA CYS A 25 5.05 7.71 -6.39
C CYS A 25 5.42 8.69 -7.50
N PRO A 26 4.95 9.95 -7.45
CA PRO A 26 5.35 10.96 -8.42
C PRO A 26 6.83 11.35 -8.24
N GLU A 27 7.51 11.64 -9.35
CA GLU A 27 8.87 12.18 -9.34
C GLU A 27 8.86 13.69 -9.02
N ILE A 28 8.70 14.02 -7.73
CA ILE A 28 8.71 15.40 -7.22
C ILE A 28 9.81 15.57 -6.18
N GLN A 29 10.42 16.77 -6.11
CA GLN A 29 11.52 17.04 -5.18
C GLN A 29 11.07 16.99 -3.71
N LYS A 30 9.90 17.56 -3.39
CA LYS A 30 9.31 17.58 -2.05
C LYS A 30 7.78 17.60 -2.15
N PRO A 31 7.08 17.01 -1.17
CA PRO A 31 5.63 17.06 -1.15
C PRO A 31 5.20 18.47 -0.73
N ILE A 32 4.24 19.05 -1.45
CA ILE A 32 3.68 20.35 -1.10
C ILE A 32 2.43 20.10 -0.25
N LYS A 33 2.46 20.50 1.03
CA LYS A 33 1.30 20.40 1.93
C LYS A 33 0.10 21.11 1.29
N LYS A 34 -1.09 20.47 1.31
CA LYS A 34 -2.34 20.90 0.63
C LYS A 34 -2.35 20.79 -0.90
N HIS A 35 -1.28 20.33 -1.53
CA HIS A 35 -1.20 20.08 -2.97
C HIS A 35 -0.64 18.69 -3.23
N CYS A 36 -1.40 17.66 -2.82
CA CYS A 36 -1.09 16.29 -3.20
C CYS A 36 -1.13 16.15 -4.72
N TYR A 37 -0.18 15.38 -5.25
CA TYR A 37 -0.03 15.22 -6.69
C TYR A 37 -1.13 14.33 -7.28
N HIS A 38 -1.42 13.22 -6.60
CA HIS A 38 -2.47 12.28 -7.00
C HIS A 38 -3.69 12.38 -6.08
N ARG A 39 -4.89 12.23 -6.63
CA ARG A 39 -6.12 12.34 -5.85
C ARG A 39 -7.17 11.32 -6.25
N ASN A 40 -8.08 11.03 -5.33
CA ASN A 40 -9.28 10.22 -5.56
C ASN A 40 -8.99 8.80 -6.09
N ILE A 41 -7.89 8.22 -5.64
CA ILE A 41 -7.51 6.85 -6.00
C ILE A 41 -8.26 5.89 -5.08
N LYS A 42 -9.05 4.99 -5.69
CA LYS A 42 -9.80 3.95 -4.97
C LYS A 42 -9.28 2.57 -5.36
N ILE A 43 -8.91 1.77 -4.38
CA ILE A 43 -8.38 0.41 -4.48
C ILE A 43 -9.20 -0.46 -3.54
N GLU A 44 -10.29 -0.99 -4.06
CA GLU A 44 -11.35 -1.60 -3.23
C GLU A 44 -11.65 -3.04 -3.66
N ASP A 45 -11.96 -3.91 -2.71
CA ASP A 45 -12.41 -5.29 -2.96
C ASP A 45 -11.47 -6.11 -3.87
N ASN A 46 -10.16 -5.87 -3.81
CA ASN A 46 -9.17 -6.65 -4.56
C ASN A 46 -8.63 -7.81 -3.70
N VAL A 47 -8.00 -8.78 -4.36
CA VAL A 47 -7.29 -9.88 -3.73
C VAL A 47 -5.80 -9.73 -4.03
N PHE A 48 -4.96 -9.77 -3.00
CA PHE A 48 -3.51 -9.76 -3.12
C PHE A 48 -2.95 -11.05 -2.54
N MET A 49 -2.15 -11.77 -3.32
CA MET A 49 -1.29 -12.84 -2.84
C MET A 49 0.14 -12.31 -2.86
N THR A 50 0.82 -12.30 -1.72
CA THR A 50 2.15 -11.68 -1.59
C THR A 50 3.15 -12.62 -0.93
N SER A 51 4.37 -12.64 -1.48
CA SER A 51 5.54 -13.37 -0.97
C SER A 51 6.42 -12.47 -0.09
N ASP A 52 5.82 -11.89 0.96
CA ASP A 52 6.49 -10.92 1.85
C ASP A 52 6.97 -9.63 1.14
N VAL A 53 6.27 -9.25 0.07
CA VAL A 53 6.46 -7.97 -0.62
C VAL A 53 5.31 -6.99 -0.32
N PRO A 54 5.53 -5.68 -0.31
CA PRO A 54 4.47 -4.73 0.00
C PRO A 54 3.43 -4.68 -1.09
N VAL A 55 2.17 -4.47 -0.70
CA VAL A 55 1.04 -4.41 -1.64
C VAL A 55 0.74 -2.99 -2.09
N LEU A 56 0.98 -2.00 -1.23
CA LEU A 56 0.71 -0.59 -1.54
C LEU A 56 1.81 0.32 -1.01
N TYR A 57 2.36 1.15 -1.90
CA TYR A 57 3.11 2.35 -1.57
C TYR A 57 2.41 3.56 -2.14
N ALA A 58 2.08 4.55 -1.32
CA ALA A 58 1.43 5.77 -1.76
C ALA A 58 2.14 7.01 -1.19
N TYR A 59 2.57 7.89 -2.08
CA TYR A 59 3.26 9.14 -1.75
C TYR A 59 2.54 10.33 -2.37
N SER A 60 2.32 11.39 -1.58
CA SER A 60 1.66 12.63 -2.03
C SER A 60 0.26 12.38 -2.61
N THR A 61 -0.63 11.80 -1.81
CA THR A 61 -1.99 11.41 -2.22
C THR A 61 -3.09 12.09 -1.40
N GLU A 62 -4.18 12.49 -2.05
CA GLU A 62 -5.40 13.01 -1.40
C GLU A 62 -6.60 12.09 -1.69
N ASN A 63 -7.43 11.81 -0.70
CA ASN A 63 -8.60 10.92 -0.83
C ASN A 63 -8.24 9.53 -1.38
N LEU A 64 -7.13 8.96 -0.92
CA LEU A 64 -6.75 7.58 -1.20
C LEU A 64 -7.64 6.64 -0.39
N ARG A 65 -8.25 5.65 -1.04
CA ARG A 65 -9.04 4.61 -0.38
C ARG A 65 -8.50 3.24 -0.74
N PHE A 66 -7.87 2.55 0.20
CA PHE A 66 -7.43 1.17 0.10
C PHE A 66 -8.22 0.34 1.14
N ALA A 67 -9.43 -0.09 0.78
CA ALA A 67 -10.35 -0.67 1.75
C ALA A 67 -11.05 -1.94 1.22
N GLY A 68 -11.42 -2.85 2.13
CA GLY A 68 -12.14 -4.09 1.77
C GLY A 68 -11.30 -5.11 0.97
N ASN A 69 -9.99 -4.91 0.87
CA ASN A 69 -9.12 -5.84 0.15
C ASN A 69 -8.80 -7.06 1.01
N ARG A 70 -8.54 -8.20 0.36
CA ARG A 70 -8.07 -9.43 1.00
C ARG A 70 -6.61 -9.67 0.65
N ILE A 71 -5.74 -9.69 1.65
CA ILE A 71 -4.29 -9.85 1.45
C ILE A 71 -3.86 -11.16 2.09
N PHE A 72 -3.26 -12.04 1.29
CA PHE A 72 -2.82 -13.38 1.67
C PHE A 72 -1.30 -13.47 1.58
N ARG A 73 -0.65 -13.91 2.66
CA ARG A 73 0.76 -14.29 2.63
C ARG A 73 0.91 -15.63 1.93
N SER A 74 1.66 -15.67 0.83
CA SER A 74 2.05 -16.89 0.15
C SER A 74 3.27 -17.52 0.84
N GLY A 75 3.41 -18.84 0.77
CA GLY A 75 4.62 -19.54 1.24
C GLY A 75 5.81 -19.46 0.27
N ARG A 76 5.66 -18.76 -0.85
CA ARG A 76 6.74 -18.55 -1.81
C ARG A 76 7.75 -17.56 -1.20
N ARG A 77 9.04 -17.89 -1.30
CA ARG A 77 10.12 -17.04 -0.82
C ARG A 77 10.59 -16.14 -1.97
N ALA A 78 10.25 -14.86 -1.94
CA ALA A 78 10.84 -13.90 -2.85
C ALA A 78 12.30 -13.63 -2.42
N GLU A 79 13.21 -13.54 -3.39
CA GLU A 79 14.62 -13.20 -3.12
C GLU A 79 14.76 -11.76 -2.57
N ASN A 80 13.81 -10.89 -2.89
CA ASN A 80 13.75 -9.48 -2.47
C ASN A 80 12.76 -9.25 -1.31
N ALA A 81 12.48 -10.29 -0.51
CA ALA A 81 11.72 -10.16 0.72
C ALA A 81 12.56 -9.39 1.75
N GLY A 82 12.32 -8.08 1.86
CA GLY A 82 13.14 -7.18 2.68
C GLY A 82 12.45 -5.88 3.05
N THR A 83 11.11 -5.86 3.00
CA THR A 83 10.35 -4.63 3.24
C THR A 83 9.85 -4.54 4.67
N GLU A 84 9.86 -3.33 5.21
CA GLU A 84 9.51 -3.05 6.61
C GLU A 84 8.00 -2.84 6.84
N TRP A 85 7.17 -2.99 5.82
CA TRP A 85 5.74 -2.71 5.88
C TRP A 85 4.97 -3.41 4.76
N LEU A 86 3.71 -3.74 4.99
CA LEU A 86 2.81 -4.28 3.96
C LEU A 86 2.15 -3.16 3.14
N ILE A 87 1.72 -2.10 3.83
CA ILE A 87 1.09 -0.90 3.27
C ILE A 87 1.84 0.32 3.81
N ARG A 88 2.23 1.24 2.92
CA ARG A 88 2.81 2.52 3.31
C ARG A 88 2.16 3.70 2.63
N THR A 89 1.88 4.72 3.44
CA THR A 89 1.31 5.99 3.00
C THR A 89 2.12 7.16 3.55
N ASP A 90 2.69 7.97 2.67
CA ASP A 90 3.56 9.08 3.04
C ASP A 90 3.00 10.39 2.48
N SER A 91 2.95 11.44 3.31
CA SER A 91 2.46 12.77 2.92
C SER A 91 1.07 12.73 2.26
N CYS A 92 0.08 12.19 2.98
CA CYS A 92 -1.26 11.97 2.44
C CYS A 92 -2.35 12.75 3.19
N GLU A 93 -3.45 13.04 2.51
CA GLU A 93 -4.59 13.76 3.07
C GLU A 93 -5.88 12.98 2.86
N ASN A 94 -6.65 12.78 3.93
CA ASN A 94 -7.91 12.04 3.93
C ASN A 94 -7.77 10.61 3.36
N ALA A 95 -6.77 9.87 3.82
CA ALA A 95 -6.57 8.47 3.43
C ALA A 95 -7.49 7.52 4.22
N ASP A 96 -7.93 6.44 3.60
CA ASP A 96 -8.65 5.35 4.26
C ASP A 96 -7.99 4.02 3.88
N VAL A 97 -7.45 3.33 4.89
CA VAL A 97 -6.81 2.01 4.76
C VAL A 97 -7.52 0.94 5.62
N GLY A 98 -8.78 1.19 5.98
CA GLY A 98 -9.57 0.35 6.88
C GLY A 98 -10.24 -0.84 6.20
N GLY A 99 -10.72 -1.79 7.02
CA GLY A 99 -11.56 -2.90 6.57
C GLY A 99 -10.88 -3.94 5.66
N ASN A 100 -9.54 -3.97 5.62
CA ASN A 100 -8.79 -4.98 4.88
C ASN A 100 -8.68 -6.26 5.72
N ILE A 101 -8.76 -7.43 5.07
CA ILE A 101 -8.58 -8.72 5.72
C ILE A 101 -7.16 -9.23 5.43
N ILE A 102 -6.32 -9.30 6.47
CA ILE A 102 -4.95 -9.78 6.38
C ILE A 102 -4.91 -11.24 6.84
N ASN A 103 -4.48 -12.14 5.95
CA ASN A 103 -4.38 -13.58 6.21
C ASN A 103 -2.92 -14.01 6.05
N GLY A 104 -2.24 -14.17 7.18
CA GLY A 104 -0.84 -14.55 7.23
C GLY A 104 -0.10 -13.76 8.30
N ASP A 105 0.90 -14.39 8.89
CA ASP A 105 1.79 -13.74 9.85
C ASP A 105 2.88 -13.01 9.08
N PHE A 106 2.90 -11.67 9.07
CA PHE A 106 3.93 -10.91 8.38
C PHE A 106 5.00 -10.48 9.40
N PRO A 107 6.30 -10.64 9.10
CA PRO A 107 7.38 -10.30 10.04
C PRO A 107 7.62 -8.78 10.16
N PHE A 108 6.67 -7.95 9.72
CA PHE A 108 6.75 -6.50 9.65
C PHE A 108 5.36 -5.88 9.86
N PRO A 109 5.28 -4.59 10.27
CA PRO A 109 4.02 -3.86 10.39
C PRO A 109 3.12 -3.95 9.16
N VAL A 110 1.81 -4.11 9.39
CA VAL A 110 0.81 -4.09 8.30
C VAL A 110 0.71 -2.69 7.69
N LEU A 111 0.70 -1.65 8.52
CA LEU A 111 0.61 -0.26 8.09
C LEU A 111 1.79 0.54 8.64
N SER A 112 2.40 1.34 7.78
CA SER A 112 3.36 2.39 8.14
C SER A 112 2.93 3.70 7.48
N SER A 113 2.89 4.78 8.25
CA SER A 113 2.44 6.07 7.73
C SER A 113 3.27 7.22 8.26
N GLU A 114 3.51 8.21 7.41
CA GLU A 114 4.23 9.43 7.78
C GLU A 114 3.54 10.67 7.24
N ASN A 115 3.30 11.68 8.09
CA ASN A 115 2.69 12.96 7.72
C ASN A 115 1.34 12.79 6.99
N CYS A 116 0.48 11.90 7.49
CA CYS A 116 -0.81 11.59 6.89
C CYS A 116 -1.98 12.06 7.76
N THR A 117 -3.13 12.31 7.13
CA THR A 117 -4.43 12.40 7.81
C THR A 117 -5.34 11.29 7.31
N PHE A 118 -5.99 10.58 8.23
CA PHE A 118 -6.89 9.47 7.92
C PHE A 118 -8.36 9.88 8.05
N ALA A 119 -9.21 9.30 7.20
CA ALA A 119 -10.66 9.51 7.20
C ALA A 119 -11.33 8.89 8.44
N ASP A 120 -10.77 7.76 8.91
CA ASP A 120 -11.13 7.13 10.18
C ASP A 120 -9.98 7.36 11.18
N PRO A 121 -10.22 8.08 12.29
CA PRO A 121 -9.18 8.38 13.28
C PRO A 121 -8.72 7.15 14.09
N ASP A 122 -9.45 6.02 14.05
CA ASP A 122 -9.07 4.81 14.77
C ASP A 122 -8.10 3.91 13.97
N ILE A 123 -7.77 4.27 12.72
CA ILE A 123 -6.83 3.53 11.85
C ILE A 123 -5.38 3.54 12.36
N GLU A 124 -4.99 4.49 13.20
CA GLU A 124 -3.63 4.58 13.77
C GLU A 124 -3.42 3.77 15.07
N ARG A 125 -4.43 3.00 15.54
CA ARG A 125 -4.37 2.26 16.82
C ARG A 125 -4.17 0.76 16.68
#